data_AF-A0A3M2LNF8-F1
#
_entry.id   AF-A0A3M2LNF8-F1
#
_cell.length_a   1.000
_cell.length_b   1.000
_cell.length_c   1.000
_cell.angle_alpha   90.00
_cell.angle_beta   90.00
_cell.angle_gamma   90.00
#
_symmetry.space_group_name_H-M   'P 1'
#
loop_
_entity.id
_entity.type
_entity.pdbx_description
1 polymer ?
#
loop_
_entity_poly.entity_id
_entity_poly.type
_entity_poly.pdbx_seq_one_letter_code
_entity_poly.pdbx_strand_id
1 'polypeptide(L)'
;MAILYNESDKPHDPELERAWQRFKPDAAFGIANMHKAAFNDTKDGRPFQNRRWEELPDDPALAVRAAAWYLHDLARQLPSGRSSEFSKSDLLALGYNAGAGNMRLFAEGTKPGAVAGSYLRRLHENWGRAQKALGR
;
A
#
# COMPACT_ATOMS: atom_id res chain seq x y z
N MET A 1 6.25 3.03 6.22
CA MET A 1 5.73 3.04 7.60
C MET A 1 4.36 3.67 7.72
N ALA A 2 4.11 4.94 7.38
CA ALA A 2 2.77 5.48 7.64
C ALA A 2 1.65 5.02 6.70
N ILE A 3 1.97 4.39 5.56
CA ILE A 3 0.99 3.55 4.86
C ILE A 3 0.49 2.43 5.79
N LEU A 4 1.38 1.74 6.53
CA LEU A 4 0.96 0.69 7.47
C LEU A 4 0.05 1.23 8.59
N TYR A 5 0.31 2.45 9.08
CA TYR A 5 -0.60 3.12 10.02
C TYR A 5 -1.94 3.52 9.39
N ASN A 6 -1.96 3.76 8.08
CA ASN A 6 -3.21 4.04 7.36
C ASN A 6 -4.02 2.75 7.16
N GLU A 7 -3.33 1.63 6.96
CA GLU A 7 -3.94 0.31 6.80
C GLU A 7 -4.40 -0.33 8.11
N SER A 8 -3.89 0.13 9.26
CA SER A 8 -4.23 -0.39 10.60
C SER A 8 -5.61 0.00 11.10
N ASP A 9 -6.49 0.53 10.26
CA ASP A 9 -7.89 0.89 10.59
C ASP A 9 -8.76 -0.36 10.87
N LYS A 10 -8.24 -1.55 10.55
CA LYS A 10 -8.84 -2.85 10.89
C LYS A 10 -7.88 -3.70 11.75
N PRO A 11 -8.40 -4.59 12.62
CA PRO A 11 -7.56 -5.56 13.31
C PRO A 11 -6.86 -6.50 12.30
N HIS A 12 -5.56 -6.67 12.44
CA HIS A 12 -4.74 -7.58 11.64
C HIS A 12 -4.44 -8.88 12.42
N ASP A 13 -5.51 -9.57 12.81
CA ASP A 13 -5.41 -10.90 13.40
C ASP A 13 -5.46 -11.97 12.29
N PRO A 14 -4.49 -12.90 12.21
CA PRO A 14 -4.42 -13.88 11.12
C PRO A 14 -5.66 -14.78 10.99
N GLU A 15 -6.27 -15.18 12.11
CA GLU A 15 -7.46 -16.04 12.08
C GLU A 15 -8.69 -15.26 11.61
N LEU A 16 -8.84 -14.03 12.10
CA LEU A 16 -9.90 -13.12 11.66
C LEU A 16 -9.80 -12.78 10.17
N GLU A 17 -8.60 -12.46 9.68
CA GLU A 17 -8.38 -12.15 8.27
C GLU A 17 -8.74 -13.35 7.38
N ARG A 18 -8.33 -14.57 7.76
CA ARG A 18 -8.70 -15.80 7.03
C ARG A 18 -10.21 -16.08 7.08
N ALA A 19 -10.85 -15.87 8.23
CA ALA A 19 -12.29 -16.05 8.37
C ALA A 19 -13.04 -15.09 7.45
N TRP A 20 -12.65 -13.81 7.43
CA TRP A 20 -13.22 -12.79 6.56
C TRP A 20 -13.06 -13.13 5.08
N GLN A 21 -11.91 -13.71 4.69
CA GLN A 21 -11.63 -14.07 3.30
C GLN A 21 -12.55 -15.18 2.77
N ARG A 22 -13.05 -16.09 3.61
CA ARG A 22 -14.07 -17.07 3.20
C ARG A 22 -15.35 -16.40 2.70
N PHE A 23 -15.66 -15.20 3.20
CA PHE A 23 -16.80 -14.39 2.79
C PHE A 23 -16.45 -13.37 1.70
N LYS A 24 -15.19 -12.90 1.65
CA LYS A 24 -14.66 -11.98 0.64
C LYS A 24 -13.32 -12.49 0.09
N PRO A 25 -13.32 -13.37 -0.92
CA PRO A 25 -12.12 -14.05 -1.41
C PRO A 25 -10.97 -13.12 -1.84
N ASP A 26 -11.31 -11.92 -2.31
CA ASP A 26 -10.38 -10.90 -2.81
C ASP A 26 -10.01 -9.83 -1.75
N ALA A 27 -10.42 -10.03 -0.50
CA ALA A 27 -10.07 -9.12 0.59
C ALA A 27 -8.56 -9.14 0.83
N ALA A 28 -7.95 -7.96 0.95
CA ALA A 28 -6.52 -7.80 1.14
C ALA A 28 -6.01 -8.27 2.52
N PHE A 29 -4.76 -8.73 2.57
CA PHE A 29 -4.14 -9.39 3.74
C PHE A 29 -2.96 -8.64 4.35
N GLY A 30 -2.72 -8.96 5.62
CA GLY A 30 -1.57 -8.57 6.41
C GLY A 30 -1.60 -7.11 6.82
N ILE A 31 -0.60 -6.72 7.62
CA ILE A 31 -0.47 -5.36 8.17
C ILE A 31 -0.29 -4.26 7.11
N ALA A 32 -0.04 -4.65 5.86
CA ALA A 32 0.05 -3.74 4.72
C ALA A 32 -1.22 -3.75 3.85
N ASN A 33 -2.24 -4.53 4.21
CA ASN A 33 -3.51 -4.63 3.50
C ASN A 33 -3.32 -4.78 1.99
N MET A 34 -2.50 -5.77 1.59
CA MET A 34 -2.11 -5.95 0.19
C MET A 34 -3.07 -6.90 -0.53
N HIS A 35 -3.56 -6.50 -1.71
CA HIS A 35 -4.41 -7.35 -2.57
C HIS A 35 -3.60 -8.45 -3.26
N LYS A 36 -4.26 -9.59 -3.54
CA LYS A 36 -3.64 -10.77 -4.17
C LYS A 36 -2.99 -10.48 -5.52
N ALA A 37 -3.67 -9.74 -6.39
CA ALA A 37 -3.14 -9.36 -7.70
C ALA A 37 -1.85 -8.53 -7.56
N ALA A 38 -1.87 -7.49 -6.72
CA ALA A 38 -0.69 -6.67 -6.46
C ALA A 38 0.47 -7.49 -5.88
N PHE A 39 0.21 -8.43 -4.96
CA PHE A 39 1.24 -9.29 -4.41
C PHE A 39 1.87 -10.19 -5.49
N ASN A 40 1.03 -10.82 -6.31
CA ASN A 40 1.49 -11.71 -7.38
C ASN A 40 2.30 -10.97 -8.44
N ASP A 41 1.88 -9.77 -8.83
CA ASP A 41 2.64 -8.96 -9.78
C ASP A 41 3.98 -8.49 -9.17
N THR A 42 4.00 -8.19 -7.88
CA THR A 42 5.19 -7.65 -7.20
C THR A 42 6.24 -8.72 -6.89
N LYS A 43 5.83 -9.98 -6.64
CA LYS A 43 6.74 -11.02 -6.15
C LYS A 43 7.68 -11.57 -7.23
N ASP A 44 7.35 -11.41 -8.50
CA ASP A 44 8.07 -12.07 -9.58
C ASP A 44 9.52 -11.54 -9.71
N GLY A 45 10.48 -12.46 -9.80
CA GLY A 45 11.91 -12.14 -9.83
C GLY A 45 12.50 -11.61 -8.52
N ARG A 46 11.80 -11.76 -7.39
CA ARG A 46 12.21 -11.21 -6.08
C ARG A 46 12.50 -12.31 -5.06
N PRO A 47 13.17 -11.98 -3.94
CA PRO A 47 13.50 -12.97 -2.89
C PRO A 47 12.30 -13.72 -2.27
N PHE A 48 11.08 -13.32 -2.59
CA PHE A 48 9.84 -13.92 -2.10
C PHE A 48 8.94 -14.43 -3.25
N GLN A 49 9.48 -14.61 -4.46
CA GLN A 49 8.71 -15.05 -5.64
C GLN A 49 7.94 -16.38 -5.45
N ASN A 50 8.46 -17.24 -4.57
CA ASN A 50 7.88 -18.55 -4.23
C ASN A 50 6.95 -18.50 -3.01
N ARG A 51 6.79 -17.33 -2.38
CA ARG A 51 5.89 -17.13 -1.25
C ARG A 51 4.47 -16.91 -1.76
N ARG A 52 3.49 -17.20 -0.90
CA ARG A 52 2.07 -17.09 -1.24
C ARG A 52 1.45 -15.87 -0.57
N TRP A 53 0.47 -15.29 -1.23
CA TRP A 53 -0.26 -14.15 -0.71
C TRP A 53 -0.98 -14.47 0.61
N GLU A 54 -1.43 -15.71 0.78
CA GLU A 54 -2.10 -16.21 1.97
C GLU A 54 -1.20 -16.28 3.22
N GLU A 55 0.11 -16.05 3.07
CA GLU A 55 1.10 -16.02 4.16
C GLU A 55 1.29 -14.61 4.74
N LEU A 56 0.74 -13.58 4.10
CA LEU A 56 0.86 -12.19 4.56
C LEU A 56 0.32 -11.93 5.98
N PRO A 57 -0.77 -12.58 6.45
CA PRO A 57 -1.24 -12.38 7.82
C PRO A 57 -0.26 -12.92 8.87
N ASP A 58 0.39 -14.06 8.61
CA ASP A 58 1.29 -14.71 9.59
C ASP A 58 2.74 -14.22 9.52
N ASP A 59 3.13 -13.59 8.42
CA ASP A 59 4.49 -13.09 8.19
C ASP A 59 4.47 -11.57 7.95
N PRO A 60 4.45 -10.75 9.03
CA PRO A 60 4.50 -9.29 8.90
C PRO A 60 5.74 -8.80 8.14
N ALA A 61 6.86 -9.51 8.21
CA ALA A 61 8.06 -9.16 7.48
C ALA A 61 7.88 -9.35 5.97
N LEU A 62 7.18 -10.41 5.54
CA LEU A 62 6.76 -10.59 4.16
C LEU A 62 5.80 -9.49 3.72
N ALA A 63 4.81 -9.12 4.55
CA ALA A 63 3.87 -8.04 4.25
C ALA A 63 4.59 -6.70 4.02
N VAL A 64 5.51 -6.32 4.92
CA VAL A 64 6.31 -5.10 4.75
C VAL A 64 7.20 -5.20 3.50
N ARG A 65 7.85 -6.35 3.27
CA ARG A 65 8.72 -6.56 2.10
C ARG A 65 7.95 -6.42 0.79
N ALA A 66 6.79 -7.05 0.68
CA ALA A 66 5.96 -6.99 -0.51
C ALA A 66 5.44 -5.57 -0.76
N ALA A 67 4.95 -4.88 0.28
CA ALA A 67 4.53 -3.49 0.17
C ALA A 67 5.68 -2.55 -0.23
N ALA A 68 6.89 -2.75 0.30
CA ALA A 68 8.06 -1.96 -0.05
C ALA A 68 8.45 -2.13 -1.53
N TRP A 69 8.42 -3.37 -2.05
CA TRP A 69 8.68 -3.61 -3.47
C TRP A 69 7.57 -3.06 -4.37
N TYR A 70 6.32 -3.15 -3.95
CA TYR A 70 5.21 -2.58 -4.71
C TYR A 70 5.34 -1.06 -4.81
N LEU A 71 5.70 -0.38 -3.71
CA LEU A 71 5.99 1.06 -3.71
C LEU A 71 7.21 1.42 -4.58
N HIS A 72 8.24 0.57 -4.59
CA HIS A 72 9.38 0.73 -5.50
C HIS A 72 8.93 0.68 -6.96
N ASP A 73 8.05 -0.25 -7.31
CA ASP A 73 7.58 -0.42 -8.69
C ASP A 73 6.61 0.70 -9.10
N LEU A 74 5.77 1.18 -8.19
CA LEU A 74 4.99 2.41 -8.39
C LEU A 74 5.90 3.61 -8.64
N ALA A 75 6.99 3.75 -7.89
CA ALA A 75 7.93 4.86 -8.06
C ALA A 75 8.58 4.90 -9.45
N ARG A 76 8.76 3.74 -10.08
CA ARG A 76 9.29 3.63 -11.46
C ARG A 76 8.25 3.98 -12.52
N GLN A 77 6.97 3.95 -12.19
CA GLN A 77 5.87 4.29 -13.10
C GLN A 77 5.47 5.77 -13.04
N LEU A 78 6.06 6.55 -12.14
CA LEU A 78 5.84 7.99 -12.08
C LEU A 78 6.43 8.69 -13.32
N PRO A 79 5.70 9.63 -13.94
CA PRO A 79 6.23 10.40 -15.05
C PRO A 79 7.38 11.32 -14.60
N SER A 80 8.35 11.57 -15.49
CA SER A 80 9.50 12.43 -15.24
C SER A 80 9.12 13.91 -15.13
N GLY A 81 8.16 14.36 -15.94
CA GLY A 81 7.51 15.67 -15.83
C GLY A 81 6.19 15.54 -15.08
N ARG A 82 6.06 16.23 -13.94
CA ARG A 82 4.84 16.25 -13.12
C ARG A 82 4.30 17.67 -13.06
N SER A 83 3.01 17.82 -13.32
CA SER A 83 2.25 19.07 -13.16
C SER A 83 1.51 19.14 -11.81
N SER A 84 1.51 18.02 -11.07
CA SER A 84 0.86 17.89 -9.77
C SER A 84 1.56 18.67 -8.65
N GLU A 85 0.75 19.17 -7.71
CA GLU A 85 1.21 19.72 -6.43
C GLU A 85 1.60 18.63 -5.41
N PHE A 86 1.24 17.36 -5.67
CA PHE A 86 1.52 16.26 -4.76
C PHE A 86 3.01 15.88 -4.73
N SER A 87 3.53 15.65 -3.52
CA SER A 87 4.88 15.14 -3.35
C SER A 87 5.01 13.72 -3.93
N LYS A 88 6.26 13.25 -4.11
CA LYS A 88 6.48 11.85 -4.52
C LYS A 88 5.83 10.87 -3.54
N SER A 89 5.95 11.13 -2.24
CA SER A 89 5.37 10.27 -1.20
C SER A 89 3.84 10.23 -1.27
N ASP A 90 3.20 11.38 -1.55
CA ASP A 90 1.75 11.47 -1.70
C ASP A 90 1.28 10.64 -2.89
N LEU A 91 1.94 10.79 -4.04
CA LEU A 91 1.61 10.04 -5.25
C LEU A 91 1.79 8.54 -5.04
N LEU A 92 2.84 8.11 -4.33
CA LEU A 92 3.04 6.70 -4.00
C LEU A 92 1.94 6.17 -3.08
N ALA A 93 1.50 6.94 -2.08
CA ALA A 93 0.38 6.54 -1.23
C ALA A 93 -0.94 6.47 -2.00
N LEU A 94 -1.19 7.43 -2.89
CA LEU A 94 -2.34 7.40 -3.78
C LEU A 94 -2.28 6.20 -4.74
N GLY A 95 -1.09 5.85 -5.25
CA GLY A 95 -0.91 4.65 -6.06
C GLY A 95 -1.07 3.35 -5.28
N TYR A 96 -0.71 3.36 -3.99
CA TYR A 96 -0.96 2.22 -3.11
C TYR A 96 -2.47 2.02 -2.88
N ASN A 97 -3.20 3.11 -2.61
CA ASN A 97 -4.64 3.07 -2.33
C ASN A 97 -5.52 2.89 -3.56
N ALA A 98 -5.18 3.54 -4.67
CA ALA A 98 -6.03 3.68 -5.86
C ALA A 98 -5.42 3.05 -7.13
N GLY A 99 -4.23 2.44 -7.03
CA GLY A 99 -3.55 1.79 -8.15
C GLY A 99 -2.69 2.73 -9.01
N ALA A 100 -1.77 2.14 -9.77
CA ALA A 100 -0.78 2.86 -10.58
C ALA A 100 -1.39 3.76 -11.67
N GLY A 101 -2.52 3.35 -12.27
CA GLY A 101 -3.23 4.14 -13.28
C GLY A 101 -3.69 5.49 -12.72
N ASN A 102 -4.37 5.47 -11.59
CA ASN A 102 -4.83 6.69 -10.91
C ASN A 102 -3.67 7.54 -10.41
N MET A 103 -2.61 6.91 -9.89
CA MET A 103 -1.38 7.62 -9.51
C MET A 103 -0.82 8.47 -10.65
N ARG A 104 -0.80 7.95 -11.89
CA ARG A 104 -0.31 8.70 -13.06
C ARG A 104 -1.23 9.88 -13.39
N LEU A 105 -2.55 9.68 -13.36
CA LEU A 105 -3.52 10.76 -13.54
C LEU A 105 -3.33 11.86 -12.48
N PHE A 106 -3.08 11.49 -11.22
CA PHE A 106 -2.81 12.45 -10.14
C PHE A 106 -1.47 13.17 -10.33
N ALA A 107 -0.46 12.47 -10.84
CA ALA A 107 0.85 13.06 -11.18
C ALA A 107 0.75 14.08 -12.32
N GLU A 108 -0.25 13.94 -13.19
CA GLU A 108 -0.61 14.86 -14.27
C GLU A 108 -1.57 15.98 -13.84
N GLY A 109 -1.94 16.04 -12.55
CA GLY A 109 -2.73 17.13 -11.97
C GLY A 109 -4.22 16.84 -11.81
N THR A 110 -4.67 15.61 -12.08
CA THR A 110 -6.03 15.20 -11.73
C THR A 110 -6.22 15.28 -10.21
N LYS A 111 -7.33 15.86 -9.76
CA LYS A 111 -7.63 15.94 -8.32
C LYS A 111 -8.16 14.60 -7.80
N PRO A 112 -7.71 14.13 -6.63
CA PRO A 112 -8.26 12.92 -6.01
C PRO A 112 -9.72 13.15 -5.60
N GLY A 113 -10.55 12.13 -5.77
CA GLY A 113 -11.91 12.12 -5.21
C GLY A 113 -11.90 12.00 -3.69
N ALA A 114 -13.09 12.08 -3.06
CA ALA A 114 -13.23 12.12 -1.60
C ALA A 114 -12.52 10.98 -0.85
N VAL A 115 -12.58 9.74 -1.39
CA VAL A 115 -11.95 8.56 -0.79
C VAL A 115 -10.42 8.69 -0.79
N ALA A 116 -9.83 8.95 -1.97
CA ALA A 116 -8.39 9.08 -2.13
C ALA A 116 -7.84 10.32 -1.37
N GLY A 117 -8.59 11.43 -1.35
CA GLY A 117 -8.25 12.61 -0.56
C GLY A 117 -8.27 12.34 0.94
N SER A 118 -9.28 11.60 1.44
CA SER A 118 -9.34 11.19 2.85
C SER A 118 -8.20 10.23 3.23
N TYR A 119 -7.82 9.32 2.32
CA TYR A 119 -6.66 8.45 2.50
C TYR A 119 -5.37 9.27 2.65
N LEU A 120 -5.17 10.27 1.79
CA LEU A 120 -3.97 11.13 1.83
C LEU A 120 -3.91 12.00 3.09
N ARG A 121 -5.05 12.54 3.53
CA ARG A 121 -5.12 13.28 4.80
C ARG A 121 -4.72 12.41 5.99
N ARG A 122 -5.29 11.21 6.12
CA ARG A 122 -4.92 10.27 7.19
C ARG A 122 -3.46 9.84 7.12
N LEU A 123 -2.92 9.71 5.91
CA LEU A 123 -1.49 9.46 5.71
C LEU A 123 -0.65 10.57 6.36
N HIS A 124 -0.96 11.85 6.09
CA HIS A 124 -0.25 12.98 6.68
C HIS A 124 -0.39 13.04 8.20
N GLU A 125 -1.58 12.75 8.74
CA GLU A 125 -1.80 12.65 10.19
C GLU A 125 -0.94 11.55 10.85
N ASN A 126 -0.63 10.48 10.10
CA ASN A 126 0.17 9.36 10.57
C ASN A 126 1.69 9.54 10.40
N TRP A 127 2.17 10.58 9.71
CA TRP A 127 3.61 10.80 9.49
C TRP A 127 4.41 10.86 10.80
N GLY A 128 3.93 11.63 11.78
CA GLY A 128 4.59 11.73 13.08
C GLY A 128 4.65 10.41 13.83
N ARG A 129 3.58 9.59 13.75
CA ARG A 129 3.56 8.24 14.36
C ARG A 129 4.58 7.32 13.70
N ALA A 130 4.67 7.37 12.37
CA ALA A 130 5.65 6.60 11.62
C ALA A 130 7.10 7.02 11.87
N GLN A 131 7.38 8.31 12.00
CA GLN A 131 8.71 8.81 12.36
C GLN A 131 9.12 8.34 13.76
N LYS A 132 8.22 8.50 14.75
CA LYS A 132 8.44 8.02 16.11
C LYS A 132 8.72 6.52 16.16
N ALA A 133 7.97 5.70 15.41
CA ALA A 133 8.19 4.26 15.33
C ALA A 133 9.55 3.88 14.71
N LEU A 134 10.12 4.76 13.89
CA LEU A 134 11.46 4.61 13.31
C LEU A 134 12.57 5.25 14.15
N GLY A 135 12.25 5.81 15.33
CA GLY A 135 13.20 6.53 16.16
C GLY A 135 13.70 7.85 15.56
N ARG A 136 12.87 8.50 14.74
CA ARG A 136 13.14 9.80 14.09
C ARG A 136 12.29 10.91 14.67
#